data_AF-A0A257L3S9-F1
#
_entry.id   AF-A0A257L3S9-F1
#
_cell.length_a   1.000
_cell.length_b   1.000
_cell.length_c   1.000
_cell.angle_alpha   90.00
_cell.angle_beta   90.00
_cell.angle_gamma   90.00
#
_symmetry.space_group_name_H-M   'P 1'
#
loop_
_entity.id
_entity.type
_entity.pdbx_description
1 polymer ?
#
loop_
_entity_poly.entity_id
_entity_poly.type
_entity_poly.pdbx_seq_one_letter_code
_entity_poly.pdbx_strand_id
1 'polypeptide(L)' 'METILIQIKDVKAYKLLEDLEDLHILKVLKKSVQSPQKLSEKYPGKLSSDVVDELQDYVTQSRSEWNNPTI' A
#
# COMPACT_ATOMS: atom_id res chain seq x y z
N MET A 1 1.59 -6.62 29.79
CA MET A 1 2.73 -6.90 28.88
C MET A 1 2.96 -5.66 28.07
N GLU A 2 4.19 -5.17 28.02
CA GLU A 2 4.57 -3.95 27.31
C GLU A 2 5.29 -4.36 26.01
N THR A 3 4.86 -3.82 24.88
CA THR A 3 5.44 -4.14 23.57
C THR A 3 6.29 -2.98 23.09
N ILE A 4 7.60 -3.21 22.96
CA ILE A 4 8.56 -2.19 22.52
C ILE A 4 8.87 -2.41 21.04
N LEU A 5 8.79 -1.35 20.25
CA LEU A 5 9.21 -1.35 18.84
C LEU A 5 10.73 -1.17 18.75
N ILE A 6 11.40 -2.14 18.15
CA ILE A 6 12.85 -2.16 18.00
C ILE A 6 13.18 -2.03 16.52
N GLN A 7 14.05 -1.08 16.17
CA GLN A 7 14.56 -0.92 14.80
C GLN A 7 15.95 -1.52 14.70
N ILE A 8 16.10 -2.53 13.86
CA ILE A 8 17.38 -3.18 13.57
C ILE A 8 18.15 -2.31 12.57
N LYS A 9 19.35 -1.87 12.95
CA LYS A 9 20.24 -1.04 12.11
C LYS A 9 21.37 -1.81 11.44
N ASP A 10 21.69 -3.00 11.96
CA ASP A 10 22.80 -3.84 11.48
C ASP A 10 22.33 -5.30 11.42
N VAL A 11 22.74 -6.02 10.38
CA VAL A 11 22.41 -7.44 10.17
C VAL A 11 22.98 -8.31 11.30
N LYS A 12 24.10 -7.93 11.93
CA LYS A 12 24.68 -8.66 13.07
C LYS A 12 23.77 -8.69 14.29
N ALA A 13 22.89 -7.70 14.44
CA ALA A 13 21.95 -7.64 15.55
C ALA A 13 20.82 -8.69 15.44
N TYR A 14 20.63 -9.32 14.27
CA TYR A 14 19.68 -10.44 14.13
C TYR A 14 20.10 -11.65 14.97
N LYS A 15 21.38 -12.00 14.99
CA LYS A 15 21.88 -13.12 15.80
C LYS A 15 21.66 -12.88 17.28
N LEU A 16 21.94 -11.66 17.75
CA LEU A 16 21.70 -11.29 19.14
C LEU A 16 20.22 -11.35 19.52
N LEU A 17 19.32 -11.02 18.59
CA LEU A 17 17.87 -11.13 18.80
C LEU A 17 17.41 -12.59 18.83
N GLU A 18 17.99 -13.45 17.98
CA GLU A 18 17.75 -14.89 17.98
C GLU A 18 18.23 -15.51 19.30
N ASP A 19 19.43 -15.17 19.76
CA ASP A 19 19.96 -15.59 21.05
C ASP A 19 19.07 -15.13 22.23
N LEU A 20 18.51 -13.91 22.17
CA LEU A 20 17.59 -13.39 23.17
C LEU A 20 16.19 -14.04 23.11
N GLU A 21 15.78 -14.50 21.94
CA GLU A 21 14.55 -15.27 21.73
C GLU A 21 14.70 -16.70 22.27
N ASP A 22 15.84 -17.35 22.06
CA ASP A 22 16.19 -18.65 22.63
C ASP A 22 16.22 -18.62 24.17
N LEU A 23 16.70 -17.51 24.74
CA LEU A 23 16.66 -17.26 26.18
C LEU A 23 15.27 -16.88 26.71
N HIS A 24 14.24 -16.81 25.84
CA HIS A 24 12.85 -16.45 26.18
C HIS A 24 12.69 -15.05 26.80
N ILE A 25 13.66 -14.16 26.60
CA ILE A 25 13.68 -12.79 27.14
C ILE A 25 12.88 -11.86 26.21
N LEU A 26 12.95 -12.11 24.90
CA LEU A 26 12.27 -11.34 23.88
C LEU A 26 11.49 -12.28 22.95
N LYS A 27 10.34 -11.84 22.44
CA LYS A 27 9.66 -12.50 21.33
C LYS A 27 9.63 -11.54 20.15
N VAL A 28 10.17 -11.95 19.01
CA VAL A 28 10.13 -11.08 17.82
C VAL A 28 8.72 -11.11 17.25
N LEU A 29 7.90 -10.15 17.66
CA LEU A 29 6.61 -9.89 17.05
C LEU A 29 6.87 -9.32 15.66
N LYS A 30 6.94 -10.19 14.65
CA LYS A 30 6.95 -9.76 13.24
C LYS A 30 5.81 -8.77 13.07
N LYS A 31 6.18 -7.53 12.74
CA LYS A 31 5.26 -6.43 12.46
C LYS A 31 4.14 -7.01 11.61
N SER A 32 2.89 -6.88 12.06
CA SER A 32 1.75 -7.16 11.21
C SER A 32 2.01 -6.37 9.93
N VAL A 33 2.39 -7.07 8.86
CA VAL A 33 2.43 -6.48 7.54
C VAL A 33 0.98 -6.11 7.34
N GLN A 34 0.66 -4.84 7.59
CA GLN A 34 -0.66 -4.30 7.35
C GLN A 34 -0.89 -4.62 5.89
N SER A 35 -1.75 -5.61 5.64
CA SER A 35 -1.99 -6.16 4.31
C SER A 35 -2.16 -4.97 3.39
N PRO A 36 -1.41 -4.87 2.27
CA PRO A 36 -1.43 -3.69 1.43
C PRO A 36 -2.88 -3.36 1.16
N GLN A 37 -3.33 -2.25 1.76
CA GLN A 37 -4.73 -1.86 1.77
C GLN A 37 -5.16 -1.84 0.31
N LYS A 38 -6.20 -2.62 -0.06
CA LYS A 38 -6.54 -2.76 -1.47
C LYS A 38 -6.84 -1.34 -1.97
N LEU A 39 -6.24 -0.95 -3.09
CA LEU A 39 -6.39 0.43 -3.60
C LEU A 39 -7.87 0.80 -3.79
N SER A 40 -8.72 -0.20 -4.08
CA SER A 40 -10.18 -0.08 -4.09
C SER A 40 -10.77 0.44 -2.78
N GLU A 41 -10.23 0.06 -1.62
CA GLU A 41 -10.67 0.50 -0.29
C GLU A 41 -10.09 1.87 0.08
N LYS A 42 -8.96 2.26 -0.51
CA LYS A 42 -8.30 3.53 -0.24
C LYS A 42 -8.89 4.71 -1.05
N TYR A 43 -9.54 4.44 -2.18
CA TYR A 43 -10.10 5.48 -3.06
C TYR A 43 -11.59 5.28 -3.44
N PRO A 44 -12.49 4.76 -2.57
CA PRO A 44 -13.90 4.71 -2.91
C PRO A 44 -14.47 6.14 -2.96
N GLY A 45 -15.12 6.50 -4.06
CA GLY A 45 -15.86 7.77 -4.18
C GLY A 45 -15.03 9.05 -4.03
N LYS A 46 -13.70 9.00 -4.23
CA LYS A 46 -12.82 10.19 -4.13
C LYS A 46 -12.95 11.16 -5.31
N LEU A 47 -13.62 10.74 -6.37
CA LEU A 47 -13.96 11.62 -7.49
C LEU A 47 -15.42 12.02 -7.30
N SER A 48 -15.68 13.33 -7.29
CA SER A 48 -17.06 13.85 -7.35
C SER A 48 -17.70 13.34 -8.63
N SER A 49 -18.99 13.02 -8.59
CA SER A 49 -19.76 12.55 -9.76
C SER A 49 -19.58 13.49 -10.96
N ASP A 50 -19.56 14.80 -10.72
CA ASP A 50 -19.45 15.81 -11.77
C ASP A 50 -18.11 15.74 -12.53
N VAL A 51 -17.02 15.42 -11.81
CA VAL A 51 -15.68 15.28 -12.40
C VAL A 51 -15.55 13.94 -13.14
N VAL A 52 -16.27 12.90 -12.68
CA VAL A 52 -16.30 11.60 -13.35
C VAL A 52 -16.98 11.70 -14.70
N ASP A 53 -18.12 12.40 -14.78
CA ASP A 53 -18.88 12.55 -16.01
C ASP A 53 -18.10 13.37 -17.05
N GLU A 54 -17.49 14.48 -16.65
CA GLU A 54 -16.67 15.31 -17.55
C GLU A 54 -15.44 14.55 -18.10
N LEU A 55 -14.76 13.76 -17.24
CA LEU A 55 -13.63 12.93 -17.67
C LEU A 55 -14.07 11.81 -18.61
N GLN A 56 -15.23 11.20 -18.33
CA GLN A 56 -15.76 10.13 -19.15
C GLN A 56 -16.15 10.65 -20.54
N ASP A 57 -16.75 11.83 -20.62
CA ASP A 57 -17.09 12.49 -21.88
C ASP A 57 -15.83 12.86 -22.67
N TYR A 58 -14.82 13.45 -22.02
CA TYR A 58 -13.55 13.79 -22.67
C TYR A 58 -12.82 12.55 -23.23
N VAL A 59 -12.79 11.46 -22.46
CA VAL A 59 -12.18 10.19 -22.90
C VAL A 59 -12.97 9.58 -24.06
N THR A 60 -14.30 9.67 -24.02
CA THR A 60 -15.17 9.14 -25.07
C THR A 60 -15.00 9.93 -26.37
N GLN A 61 -14.96 11.26 -26.29
CA GLN A 61 -14.67 12.13 -27.42
C GLN A 61 -13.29 11.81 -28.01
N SER A 62 -12.25 11.77 -27.16
CA SER A 62 -10.89 11.43 -27.61
C SER A 62 -10.88 10.09 -28.34
N ARG A 63 -11.49 9.04 -27.78
CA ARG A 63 -11.55 7.72 -28.45
C ARG A 63 -12.30 7.77 -29.78
N SER A 64 -13.35 8.58 -29.89
CA SER A 64 -14.10 8.73 -31.13
C SER A 64 -13.29 9.42 -32.23
N GLU A 65 -12.48 10.41 -31.86
CA GLU A 65 -11.55 11.13 -32.76
C GLU A 65 -10.42 10.21 -33.24
N TRP A 66 -9.92 9.33 -32.37
CA TRP A 66 -8.92 8.33 -32.75
C TRP A 66 -9.48 7.21 -33.64
N ASN A 67 -10.74 6.83 -33.46
CA ASN A 67 -11.40 5.78 -34.26
C ASN A 67 -11.93 6.29 -35.60
N ASN A 68 -12.17 7.60 -35.73
CA ASN A 68 -12.50 8.25 -37.00
C ASN A 68 -11.42 9.30 -37.32
N PRO A 69 -10.22 8.88 -37.76
CA PRO A 69 -9.28 9.81 -38.35
C PRO A 69 -9.92 10.29 -39.65
N THR A 70 -10.52 11.48 -39.62
CA THR A 70 -10.92 12.17 -40.85
C THR A 70 -9.62 12.47 -41.61
N ILE A 71 -9.34 11.65 -42.64
CA ILE A 71 -8.31 11.87 -43.66
C ILE A 71 -8.92 12.71 -44.77
#